data_AF-A0A7S2VTB0-F1
#
_entry.id   AF-A0A7S2VTB0-F1
#
_cell.length_a   1.000
_cell.length_b   1.000
_cell.length_c   1.000
_cell.angle_alpha   90.00
_cell.angle_beta   90.00
_cell.angle_gamma   90.00
#
_symmetry.space_group_name_H-M   'P 1'
#
loop_
_entity.id
_entity.type
_entity.pdbx_description
1 polymer ?
#
loop_
_entity_poly.entity_id
_entity_poly.type
_entity_poly.pdbx_seq_one_letter_code
_entity_poly.pdbx_strand_id
1 'polypeptide(L)'
;DAAVCAAAPGGLAGFDVTQVDGAAAPREPAAQRRFLRRGMGRGATGPKGRSQRPSGAGDLLAFLRGLGPDSRGRYLGEILAWDFERLEAVHDYIQWIFPTDEQSRHSLGAPVLTRELCRLAIEDGAVLASIRKSFERFCDFLGLEVVPGAASDGAPGLAVRKAPHFEDRVPVCWFTRCVGNHNWLRISRVLHCLRLVGLTDEAAAFLVCLEGLHKDGIPCGYAVKHWRRRAAAEVGGAGSRCPA
;
A
#
# COMPACT_ATOMS: atom_id res chain seq x y z
N ASP A 1 27.29 59.50 11.71
CA ASP A 1 27.87 58.97 10.47
C ASP A 1 26.91 57.96 9.85
N ALA A 2 26.04 58.42 8.96
CA ALA A 2 26.22 58.41 7.49
C ALA A 2 25.98 56.99 6.95
N ALA A 3 24.76 56.58 6.56
CA ALA A 3 23.89 57.04 5.47
C ALA A 3 24.39 56.70 4.05
N VAL A 4 23.40 56.31 3.24
CA VAL A 4 23.34 56.30 1.76
C VAL A 4 23.80 55.02 1.05
N CYS A 5 22.83 54.24 0.56
CA CYS A 5 22.57 54.14 -0.89
C CYS A 5 21.17 53.55 -1.15
N ALA A 6 20.27 54.41 -1.60
CA ALA A 6 19.00 54.09 -2.23
C ALA A 6 19.15 54.30 -3.74
N ALA A 7 18.49 53.48 -4.56
CA ALA A 7 17.65 53.91 -5.68
C ALA A 7 17.25 52.72 -6.58
N ALA A 8 15.94 52.51 -6.70
CA ALA A 8 15.29 52.04 -7.92
C ALA A 8 13.89 52.68 -7.95
N PRO A 9 13.53 53.49 -8.96
CA PRO A 9 12.19 54.04 -9.07
C PRO A 9 11.39 53.41 -10.22
N GLY A 10 10.08 53.30 -9.98
CA GLY A 10 9.07 53.71 -10.93
C GLY A 10 8.43 52.64 -11.82
N GLY A 11 7.10 52.52 -11.73
CA GLY A 11 6.31 51.84 -12.75
C GLY A 11 4.91 51.39 -12.32
N LEU A 12 4.07 52.31 -11.81
CA LEU A 12 2.62 52.12 -11.68
C LEU A 12 1.92 52.77 -12.89
N ALA A 13 1.18 51.97 -13.65
CA ALA A 13 0.09 52.36 -14.58
C ALA A 13 -0.52 51.05 -15.12
N GLY A 14 -1.81 50.82 -15.23
CA GLY A 14 -3.01 51.61 -14.96
C GLY A 14 -4.22 50.67 -15.06
N PHE A 15 -5.28 51.03 -14.35
CA PHE A 15 -6.63 50.54 -14.59
C PHE A 15 -7.09 50.95 -15.99
N ASP A 16 -7.72 50.05 -16.74
CA ASP A 16 -8.87 50.45 -17.55
C ASP A 16 -9.89 49.32 -17.68
N VAL A 17 -11.14 49.72 -17.47
CA VAL A 17 -12.38 48.96 -17.50
C VAL A 17 -13.06 49.37 -18.79
N THR A 18 -13.31 48.44 -19.71
CA THR A 18 -14.40 48.60 -20.67
C THR A 18 -15.15 47.30 -20.87
N GLN A 19 -16.35 47.31 -20.30
CA GLN A 19 -17.52 46.50 -20.58
C GLN A 19 -17.99 46.74 -22.02
N VAL A 20 -18.42 45.68 -22.71
CA VAL A 20 -19.45 45.77 -23.75
C VAL A 20 -20.40 44.59 -23.62
N ASP A 21 -21.67 44.97 -23.47
CA ASP A 21 -22.85 44.16 -23.22
C ASP A 21 -23.39 43.43 -24.46
N GLY A 22 -24.24 42.44 -24.19
CA GLY A 22 -25.37 42.05 -25.03
C GLY A 22 -25.16 40.76 -25.84
N ALA A 23 -26.08 39.81 -25.92
CA ALA A 23 -27.46 39.72 -25.43
C ALA A 23 -27.86 38.23 -25.38
N ALA A 24 -28.74 37.90 -24.45
CA ALA A 24 -29.30 36.57 -24.26
C ALA A 24 -30.63 36.38 -25.03
N ALA A 25 -31.00 35.10 -25.16
CA ALA A 25 -32.34 34.48 -25.33
C ALA A 25 -32.57 33.77 -26.68
N PRO A 26 -33.47 32.76 -26.77
CA PRO A 26 -34.36 32.20 -25.75
C PRO A 26 -34.28 30.66 -25.55
N ARG A 27 -34.96 30.19 -24.49
CA ARG A 27 -35.30 28.79 -24.18
C ARG A 27 -36.66 28.40 -24.78
N GLU A 28 -36.89 27.07 -24.89
CA GLU A 28 -38.14 26.28 -24.70
C GLU A 28 -38.41 25.23 -25.81
N PRO A 29 -39.24 24.17 -25.62
CA PRO A 29 -39.73 23.53 -24.39
C PRO A 29 -39.56 21.99 -24.35
N ALA A 30 -40.00 21.39 -23.24
CA ALA A 30 -40.08 19.97 -22.94
C ALA A 30 -41.13 19.18 -23.76
N ALA A 31 -40.95 17.87 -23.90
CA ALA A 31 -41.99 16.94 -24.35
C ALA A 31 -42.28 15.85 -23.30
N GLN A 32 -43.58 15.65 -23.07
CA GLN A 32 -44.17 14.79 -22.04
C GLN A 32 -44.38 13.33 -22.51
N ARG A 33 -44.13 12.41 -21.56
CA ARG A 33 -44.85 11.18 -21.18
C ARG A 33 -45.45 10.25 -22.25
N ARG A 34 -45.14 8.96 -22.12
CA ARG A 34 -46.15 7.88 -22.24
C ARG A 34 -45.89 6.73 -21.26
N PHE A 35 -46.85 6.51 -20.36
CA PHE A 35 -46.99 5.28 -19.57
C PHE A 35 -47.52 4.15 -20.46
N LEU A 36 -47.00 2.93 -20.31
CA LEU A 36 -47.72 1.69 -20.62
C LEU A 36 -47.32 0.57 -19.65
N ARG A 37 -48.33 -0.17 -19.21
CA ARG A 37 -48.34 -1.13 -18.09
C ARG A 37 -47.82 -2.52 -18.49
N ARG A 38 -47.17 -3.15 -17.50
CA ARG A 38 -47.19 -4.56 -17.05
C ARG A 38 -47.31 -5.68 -18.11
N GLY A 39 -46.25 -6.49 -18.21
CA GLY A 39 -46.29 -7.87 -18.71
C GLY A 39 -45.60 -8.79 -17.71
N MET A 40 -46.35 -9.76 -17.19
CA MET A 40 -45.85 -10.86 -16.34
C MET A 40 -45.23 -11.94 -17.26
N GLY A 41 -44.02 -12.41 -16.96
CA GLY A 41 -43.35 -13.46 -17.73
C GLY A 41 -42.27 -14.16 -16.91
N ARG A 42 -42.28 -15.50 -16.93
CA ARG A 42 -41.53 -16.43 -16.06
C ARG A 42 -40.13 -16.76 -16.61
N GLY A 43 -39.25 -17.18 -15.70
CA GLY A 43 -38.00 -17.93 -15.98
C GLY A 43 -36.79 -17.02 -16.25
N ALA A 44 -35.60 -17.22 -15.71
CA ALA A 44 -34.98 -18.42 -15.18
C ALA A 44 -34.12 -18.09 -13.95
N THR A 45 -34.05 -19.06 -13.03
CA THR A 45 -33.18 -19.09 -11.87
C THR A 45 -31.71 -19.09 -12.30
N GLY A 46 -31.06 -17.93 -12.24
CA GLY A 46 -29.59 -17.86 -12.20
C GLY A 46 -29.09 -18.36 -10.83
N PRO A 47 -27.97 -19.11 -10.78
CA PRO A 47 -27.51 -19.68 -9.53
C PRO A 47 -27.12 -18.54 -8.57
N LYS A 48 -27.85 -18.47 -7.46
CA LYS A 48 -27.50 -17.63 -6.32
C LYS A 48 -26.08 -18.03 -5.87
N GLY A 49 -25.15 -17.09 -6.00
CA GLY A 49 -23.79 -17.20 -5.47
C GLY A 49 -23.84 -17.67 -4.02
N ARG A 50 -23.25 -18.83 -3.80
CA ARG A 50 -23.35 -19.63 -2.58
C ARG A 50 -22.56 -18.95 -1.46
N SER A 51 -23.24 -18.68 -0.35
CA SER A 51 -22.75 -18.65 1.04
C SER A 51 -21.28 -18.27 1.25
N GLN A 52 -21.03 -17.03 1.69
CA GLN A 52 -19.77 -16.65 2.34
C GLN A 52 -19.55 -17.53 3.58
N ARG A 53 -18.61 -18.47 3.49
CA ARG A 53 -17.99 -19.17 4.63
C ARG A 53 -16.61 -18.55 4.89
N PRO A 54 -16.10 -18.59 6.13
CA PRO A 54 -14.87 -17.89 6.49
C PRO A 54 -13.69 -18.52 5.75
N SER A 55 -12.90 -17.65 5.12
CA SER A 55 -11.72 -17.95 4.32
C SER A 55 -10.70 -18.75 5.14
N GLY A 56 -10.43 -19.97 4.70
CA GLY A 56 -9.58 -20.93 5.40
C GLY A 56 -8.11 -20.76 5.04
N ALA A 57 -7.25 -21.47 5.78
CA ALA A 57 -5.81 -21.58 5.53
C ALA A 57 -5.44 -21.97 4.08
N GLY A 58 -6.31 -22.74 3.41
CA GLY A 58 -6.14 -23.12 2.00
C GLY A 58 -6.24 -21.95 1.01
N ASP A 59 -7.00 -20.91 1.35
CA ASP A 59 -7.24 -19.77 0.44
C ASP A 59 -6.02 -18.86 0.38
N LEU A 60 -5.29 -18.69 1.49
CA LEU A 60 -4.09 -17.84 1.54
C LEU A 60 -2.95 -18.41 0.70
N LEU A 61 -2.59 -19.69 0.89
CA LEU A 61 -1.49 -20.28 0.13
C LEU A 61 -1.83 -20.37 -1.36
N ALA A 62 -3.09 -20.67 -1.72
CA ALA A 62 -3.54 -20.61 -3.10
C ALA A 62 -3.41 -19.20 -3.69
N PHE A 63 -3.80 -18.16 -2.95
CA PHE A 63 -3.63 -16.77 -3.34
C PHE A 63 -2.16 -16.39 -3.54
N LEU A 64 -1.28 -16.73 -2.59
CA LEU A 64 0.15 -16.42 -2.67
C LEU A 64 0.85 -17.17 -3.81
N ARG A 65 0.35 -18.36 -4.19
CA ARG A 65 0.79 -19.06 -5.41
C ARG A 65 0.24 -18.45 -6.70
N GLY A 66 -0.69 -17.50 -6.61
CA GLY A 66 -1.40 -16.92 -7.76
C GLY A 66 -2.49 -17.84 -8.33
N LEU A 67 -2.88 -18.89 -7.61
CA LEU A 67 -3.85 -19.90 -8.06
C LEU A 67 -5.27 -19.64 -7.56
N GLY A 68 -5.44 -18.72 -6.61
CA GLY A 68 -6.74 -18.35 -6.06
C GLY A 68 -6.86 -16.85 -5.83
N PRO A 69 -8.09 -16.32 -5.75
CA PRO A 69 -8.32 -14.92 -5.43
C PRO A 69 -8.30 -14.66 -3.92
N ASP A 70 -8.17 -13.40 -3.56
CA ASP A 70 -8.48 -12.93 -2.21
C ASP A 70 -9.99 -12.89 -1.93
N SER A 71 -10.39 -12.46 -0.72
CA SER A 71 -11.81 -12.34 -0.34
C SER A 71 -12.62 -11.35 -1.18
N ARG A 72 -11.97 -10.57 -2.04
CA ARG A 72 -12.59 -9.59 -2.94
C ARG A 72 -12.55 -10.04 -4.41
N GLY A 73 -12.09 -11.26 -4.68
CA GLY A 73 -12.02 -11.82 -6.03
C GLY A 73 -10.77 -11.41 -6.82
N ARG A 74 -9.76 -10.80 -6.17
CA ARG A 74 -8.55 -10.30 -6.82
C ARG A 74 -7.43 -11.34 -6.79
N TYR A 75 -6.71 -11.51 -7.87
CA TYR A 75 -5.52 -12.37 -7.93
C TYR A 75 -4.25 -11.60 -7.58
N LEU A 76 -3.24 -12.31 -7.07
CA LEU A 76 -1.94 -11.71 -6.73
C LEU A 76 -1.33 -10.97 -7.94
N GLY A 77 -1.33 -11.60 -9.12
CA GLY A 77 -0.78 -11.00 -10.34
C GLY A 77 -1.46 -9.68 -10.72
N GLU A 78 -2.77 -9.57 -10.52
CA GLU A 78 -3.53 -8.34 -10.79
C GLU A 78 -3.12 -7.22 -9.82
N ILE A 79 -2.99 -7.54 -8.53
CA ILE A 79 -2.58 -6.59 -7.49
C ILE A 79 -1.16 -6.08 -7.75
N LEU A 80 -0.24 -6.97 -8.13
CA LEU A 80 1.15 -6.59 -8.42
C LEU A 80 1.27 -5.70 -9.67
N ALA A 81 0.31 -5.80 -10.60
CA ALA A 81 0.25 -4.98 -11.81
C ALA A 81 -0.43 -3.61 -11.61
N TRP A 82 -1.00 -3.32 -10.43
CA TRP A 82 -1.61 -2.02 -10.16
C TRP A 82 -0.60 -0.88 -10.22
N ASP A 83 -1.03 0.29 -10.70
CA ASP A 83 -0.27 1.52 -10.59
C ASP A 83 -0.15 2.02 -9.14
N PHE A 84 0.68 3.05 -8.93
CA PHE A 84 0.94 3.56 -7.60
C PHE A 84 -0.26 4.29 -6.99
N GLU A 85 -1.08 4.93 -7.82
CA GLU A 85 -2.33 5.58 -7.42
C GLU A 85 -3.30 4.56 -6.83
N ARG A 86 -3.43 3.40 -7.47
CA ARG A 86 -4.30 2.32 -7.02
C ARG A 86 -3.76 1.62 -5.79
N LEU A 87 -2.46 1.37 -5.72
CA LEU A 87 -1.80 0.83 -4.52
C LEU A 87 -1.93 1.77 -3.32
N GLU A 88 -1.93 3.09 -3.56
CA GLU A 88 -2.20 4.04 -2.49
C GLU A 88 -3.66 4.03 -2.08
N ALA A 89 -4.61 4.07 -3.02
CA ALA A 89 -6.04 4.20 -2.75
C ALA A 89 -6.72 2.95 -2.17
N VAL A 90 -6.21 1.75 -2.46
CA VAL A 90 -6.78 0.49 -1.99
C VAL A 90 -5.91 -0.06 -0.87
N HIS A 91 -6.39 -0.12 0.36
CA HIS A 91 -5.51 -0.41 1.51
C HIS A 91 -5.59 -1.87 2.00
N ASP A 92 -6.59 -2.63 1.58
CA ASP A 92 -6.91 -3.96 2.12
C ASP A 92 -6.06 -5.09 1.52
N TYR A 93 -5.49 -4.89 0.33
CA TYR A 93 -4.64 -5.88 -0.34
C TYR A 93 -3.38 -6.22 0.48
N ILE A 94 -2.81 -5.23 1.19
CA ILE A 94 -1.55 -5.38 1.92
C ILE A 94 -1.61 -6.52 2.95
N GLN A 95 -2.81 -6.82 3.45
CA GLN A 95 -3.04 -7.85 4.47
C GLN A 95 -3.02 -9.26 3.89
N TRP A 96 -3.29 -9.39 2.59
CA TRP A 96 -3.23 -10.65 1.85
C TRP A 96 -1.84 -10.92 1.29
N ILE A 97 -1.16 -9.90 0.74
CA ILE A 97 0.19 -10.06 0.19
C ILE A 97 1.27 -10.12 1.29
N PHE A 98 1.02 -9.52 2.46
CA PHE A 98 1.86 -9.62 3.65
C PHE A 98 1.03 -10.05 4.88
N PRO A 99 0.63 -11.34 4.93
CA PRO A 99 -0.13 -11.87 6.05
C PRO A 99 0.72 -11.88 7.34
N THR A 100 0.05 -11.76 8.48
CA THR A 100 0.68 -11.73 9.82
C THR A 100 -0.04 -12.68 10.76
N ASP A 101 0.61 -13.08 11.85
CA ASP A 101 0.00 -13.83 12.96
C ASP A 101 -1.03 -13.00 13.77
N GLU A 102 -1.11 -11.69 13.53
CA GLU A 102 -2.12 -10.80 14.10
C GLU A 102 -3.36 -10.67 13.19
N GLN A 103 -4.54 -10.83 13.79
CA GLN A 103 -5.80 -10.51 13.13
C GLN A 103 -5.85 -9.04 12.75
N SER A 104 -6.29 -8.77 11.51
CA SER A 104 -6.48 -7.40 11.05
C SER A 104 -7.75 -6.80 11.66
N ARG A 105 -7.60 -5.66 12.32
CA ARG A 105 -8.73 -4.82 12.74
C ARG A 105 -9.39 -4.05 11.59
N HIS A 106 -8.76 -4.04 10.40
CA HIS A 106 -9.18 -3.21 9.26
C HIS A 106 -9.74 -4.03 8.08
N SER A 107 -9.54 -5.35 8.04
CA SER A 107 -10.19 -6.23 7.06
C SER A 107 -10.66 -7.51 7.76
N LEU A 108 -11.97 -7.56 7.98
CA LEU A 108 -12.65 -8.76 8.46
C LEU A 108 -12.53 -9.82 7.35
N GLY A 109 -11.79 -10.90 7.62
CA GLY A 109 -11.52 -11.97 6.65
C GLY A 109 -10.13 -11.94 6.02
N ALA A 110 -9.25 -11.01 6.41
CA ALA A 110 -7.83 -11.17 6.09
C ALA A 110 -7.27 -12.42 6.82
N PRO A 111 -6.50 -13.27 6.11
CA PRO A 111 -6.01 -14.50 6.69
C PRO A 111 -4.94 -14.20 7.76
N VAL A 112 -4.97 -15.00 8.82
CA VAL A 112 -3.96 -14.97 9.88
C VAL A 112 -2.91 -16.02 9.58
N LEU A 113 -1.65 -15.61 9.57
CA LEU A 113 -0.51 -16.50 9.36
C LEU A 113 -0.25 -17.29 10.66
N THR A 114 -1.02 -18.37 10.84
CA THR A 114 -0.84 -19.28 11.97
C THR A 114 0.52 -19.96 11.92
N ARG A 115 0.96 -20.55 13.03
CA ARG A 115 2.23 -21.29 13.08
C ARG A 115 2.36 -22.37 12.01
N GLU A 116 1.28 -23.10 11.73
CA GLU A 116 1.28 -24.11 10.66
C GLU A 116 1.36 -23.47 9.28
N LEU A 117 0.65 -22.36 9.05
CA LEU A 117 0.76 -21.62 7.79
C LEU A 117 2.15 -21.00 7.58
N CYS A 118 2.80 -20.52 8.64
CA CYS A 118 4.20 -20.09 8.55
C CYS A 118 5.08 -21.24 8.07
N ARG A 119 4.96 -22.43 8.69
CA ARG A 119 5.74 -23.61 8.31
C ARG A 119 5.52 -23.98 6.84
N LEU A 120 4.26 -24.05 6.42
CA LEU A 120 3.91 -24.35 5.03
C LEU A 120 4.41 -23.28 4.05
N ALA A 121 4.38 -22.00 4.42
CA ALA A 121 4.90 -20.91 3.60
C ALA A 121 6.43 -20.95 3.47
N ILE A 122 7.15 -21.28 4.56
CA ILE A 122 8.61 -21.41 4.58
C ILE A 122 9.07 -22.58 3.70
N GLU A 123 8.34 -23.70 3.72
CA GLU A 123 8.65 -24.89 2.92
C GLU A 123 8.25 -24.75 1.44
N ASP A 124 7.49 -23.70 1.08
CA ASP A 124 6.98 -23.48 -0.27
C ASP A 124 7.76 -22.38 -1.00
N GLY A 125 8.72 -22.80 -1.84
CA GLY A 125 9.55 -21.88 -2.62
C GLY A 125 8.76 -20.94 -3.56
N ALA A 126 7.59 -21.36 -4.06
CA ALA A 126 6.76 -20.52 -4.91
C ALA A 126 6.09 -19.40 -4.09
N VAL A 127 5.61 -19.72 -2.89
CA VAL A 127 5.07 -18.73 -1.95
C VAL A 127 6.14 -17.73 -1.53
N LEU A 128 7.34 -18.19 -1.17
CA LEU A 128 8.45 -17.28 -0.83
C LEU A 128 8.85 -16.38 -2.00
N ALA A 129 8.91 -16.92 -3.22
CA ALA A 129 9.18 -16.11 -4.42
C ALA A 129 8.10 -15.05 -4.66
N SER A 130 6.82 -15.37 -4.44
CA SER A 130 5.72 -14.41 -4.52
C SER A 130 5.80 -13.32 -3.46
N ILE A 131 6.17 -13.66 -2.22
CA ILE A 131 6.37 -12.67 -1.15
C ILE A 131 7.54 -11.73 -1.51
N ARG A 132 8.64 -12.26 -2.07
CA ARG A 132 9.77 -11.43 -2.55
C ARG A 132 9.35 -10.47 -3.65
N LYS A 133 8.62 -10.94 -4.67
CA LYS A 133 8.07 -10.07 -5.72
C LYS A 133 7.13 -9.00 -5.15
N SER A 134 6.32 -9.38 -4.17
CA SER A 134 5.44 -8.44 -3.47
C SER A 134 6.23 -7.39 -2.69
N PHE A 135 7.34 -7.80 -2.06
CA PHE A 135 8.27 -6.92 -1.35
C PHE A 135 8.95 -5.94 -2.29
N GLU A 136 9.50 -6.41 -3.40
CA GLU A 136 10.08 -5.56 -4.46
C GLU A 136 9.06 -4.53 -4.96
N ARG A 137 7.83 -4.97 -5.24
CA ARG A 137 6.75 -4.06 -5.70
C ARG A 137 6.38 -3.02 -4.63
N PHE A 138 6.35 -3.42 -3.36
CA PHE A 138 6.07 -2.49 -2.27
C PHE A 138 7.22 -1.50 -2.03
N CYS A 139 8.48 -1.93 -2.14
CA CYS A 139 9.64 -1.05 -2.15
C CYS A 139 9.53 -0.02 -3.27
N ASP A 140 9.25 -0.47 -4.50
CA ASP A 140 9.10 0.40 -5.66
C ASP A 140 7.99 1.45 -5.47
N PHE A 141 6.85 1.05 -4.89
CA PHE A 141 5.78 1.95 -4.48
C PHE A 141 6.22 3.03 -3.48
N LEU A 142 7.10 2.68 -2.54
CA LEU A 142 7.69 3.62 -1.58
C LEU A 142 8.80 4.50 -2.21
N GLY A 143 9.15 4.29 -3.48
CA GLY A 143 10.27 4.96 -4.13
C GLY A 143 11.63 4.34 -3.77
N LEU A 144 11.64 3.07 -3.37
CA LEU A 144 12.83 2.32 -3.01
C LEU A 144 13.08 1.20 -4.02
N GLU A 145 14.30 0.72 -4.11
CA GLU A 145 14.65 -0.44 -4.92
C GLU A 145 15.43 -1.46 -4.11
N VAL A 146 15.18 -2.74 -4.42
CA VAL A 146 15.92 -3.88 -3.90
C VAL A 146 17.03 -4.19 -4.89
N VAL A 147 18.28 -4.21 -4.42
CA VAL A 147 19.45 -4.45 -5.27
C VAL A 147 20.34 -5.54 -4.67
N PRO A 148 21.14 -6.23 -5.49
CA PRO A 148 22.22 -7.07 -4.98
C PRO A 148 23.11 -6.26 -4.05
N GLY A 149 23.37 -6.81 -2.87
CA GLY A 149 24.26 -6.24 -1.87
C GLY A 149 25.43 -7.17 -1.58
N ALA A 150 26.30 -6.74 -0.68
CA ALA A 150 27.29 -7.63 -0.06
C ALA A 150 26.81 -7.98 1.35
N ALA A 151 26.76 -9.27 1.68
CA ALA A 151 26.59 -9.68 3.06
C ALA A 151 27.86 -9.38 3.86
N SER A 152 27.73 -9.33 5.19
CA SER A 152 28.83 -9.02 6.11
C SER A 152 30.04 -9.96 6.00
N ASP A 153 29.83 -11.15 5.44
CA ASP A 153 30.82 -12.22 5.25
C ASP A 153 31.36 -12.31 3.81
N GLY A 154 31.00 -11.35 2.94
CA GLY A 154 31.42 -11.34 1.54
C GLY A 154 30.58 -12.25 0.62
N ALA A 155 29.55 -12.91 1.13
CA ALA A 155 28.58 -13.62 0.30
C ALA A 155 27.67 -12.63 -0.46
N PRO A 156 27.02 -13.07 -1.56
CA PRO A 156 25.97 -12.29 -2.21
C PRO A 156 24.87 -11.97 -1.19
N GLY A 157 24.64 -10.69 -0.96
CA GLY A 157 23.62 -10.20 -0.04
C GLY A 157 22.54 -9.41 -0.78
N LEU A 158 21.74 -8.70 0.00
CA LEU A 158 20.66 -7.84 -0.49
C LEU A 158 20.73 -6.49 0.20
N ALA A 159 20.47 -5.42 -0.55
CA ALA A 159 20.37 -4.07 -0.02
C ALA A 159 19.09 -3.40 -0.53
N VAL A 160 18.53 -2.50 0.29
CA VAL A 160 17.44 -1.62 -0.11
C VAL A 160 17.96 -0.18 -0.09
N ARG A 161 17.68 0.58 -1.14
CA ARG A 161 18.10 1.98 -1.26
C ARG A 161 17.02 2.82 -1.93
N LYS A 162 17.21 4.15 -1.94
CA LYS A 162 16.35 5.07 -2.69
C LYS A 162 16.44 4.74 -4.19
N ALA A 163 15.29 4.55 -4.83
CA ALA A 163 15.20 4.43 -6.28
C ALA A 163 15.30 5.83 -6.94
N PRO A 164 15.54 5.93 -8.26
CA PRO A 164 15.60 7.21 -8.95
C PRO A 164 14.35 8.10 -8.76
N HIS A 165 13.17 7.49 -8.61
CA HIS A 165 11.89 8.18 -8.39
C HIS A 165 11.54 8.36 -6.90
N PHE A 166 12.48 8.20 -5.97
CA PHE A 166 12.21 8.33 -4.53
C PHE A 166 11.56 9.67 -4.17
N GLU A 167 12.08 10.77 -4.69
CA GLU A 167 11.61 12.12 -4.37
C GLU A 167 10.16 12.35 -4.83
N ASP A 168 9.75 11.74 -5.95
CA ASP A 168 8.36 11.79 -6.44
C ASP A 168 7.39 11.08 -5.49
N ARG A 169 7.89 10.11 -4.72
CA ARG A 169 7.09 9.34 -3.75
C ARG A 169 7.05 9.98 -2.37
N VAL A 170 7.97 10.89 -2.02
CA VAL A 170 8.04 11.54 -0.70
C VAL A 170 6.70 12.18 -0.27
N PRO A 171 6.04 13.02 -1.10
CA PRO A 171 4.81 13.70 -0.70
C PRO A 171 3.63 12.77 -0.40
N VAL A 172 3.61 11.58 -0.98
CA VAL A 172 2.50 10.62 -0.88
C VAL A 172 2.79 9.54 0.15
N CYS A 173 3.98 8.93 0.10
CA CYS A 173 4.32 7.76 0.90
C CYS A 173 4.93 8.13 2.26
N TRP A 174 5.65 9.25 2.34
CA TRP A 174 6.51 9.55 3.48
C TRP A 174 6.04 10.76 4.29
N PHE A 175 5.37 11.71 3.64
CA PHE A 175 4.78 12.88 4.28
C PHE A 175 3.26 12.70 4.43
N THR A 176 2.69 13.14 5.56
CA THR A 176 1.24 13.26 5.70
C THR A 176 0.90 14.64 6.24
N ARG A 177 -0.11 15.27 5.64
CA ARG A 177 -0.70 16.53 6.13
C ARG A 177 -1.71 16.32 7.25
N CYS A 178 -2.18 15.09 7.46
CA CYS A 178 -3.18 14.72 8.47
C CYS A 178 -2.63 13.67 9.44
N VAL A 179 -3.28 13.49 10.59
CA VAL A 179 -2.79 12.65 11.70
C VAL A 179 -2.56 11.20 11.25
N GLY A 180 -1.31 10.74 11.37
CA GLY A 180 -0.88 9.36 11.17
C GLY A 180 -0.64 8.98 9.71
N ASN A 181 0.60 8.57 9.38
CA ASN A 181 0.92 8.03 8.07
C ASN A 181 0.65 6.51 8.06
N HIS A 182 -0.38 6.09 7.31
CA HIS A 182 -0.79 4.69 7.23
C HIS A 182 0.27 3.81 6.54
N ASN A 183 1.15 4.36 5.71
CA ASN A 183 2.27 3.62 5.13
C ASN A 183 3.26 3.15 6.21
N TRP A 184 3.38 3.84 7.35
CA TRP A 184 4.18 3.33 8.47
C TRP A 184 3.63 2.04 9.08
N LEU A 185 2.30 1.88 9.08
CA LEU A 185 1.64 0.64 9.50
C LEU A 185 1.82 -0.46 8.45
N ARG A 186 1.74 -0.12 7.16
CA ARG A 186 2.04 -1.05 6.06
C ARG A 186 3.48 -1.56 6.16
N ILE A 187 4.47 -0.67 6.36
CA ILE A 187 5.88 -1.03 6.56
C ILE A 187 6.05 -1.97 7.76
N SER A 188 5.38 -1.69 8.89
CA SER A 188 5.42 -2.57 10.07
C SER A 188 4.92 -3.98 9.74
N ARG A 189 3.83 -4.08 8.96
CA ARG A 189 3.26 -5.36 8.52
C ARG A 189 4.21 -6.11 7.60
N VAL A 190 4.84 -5.42 6.65
CA VAL A 190 5.83 -6.02 5.74
C VAL A 190 7.00 -6.60 6.51
N LEU A 191 7.63 -5.81 7.40
CA LEU A 191 8.73 -6.29 8.23
C LEU A 191 8.35 -7.52 9.06
N HIS A 192 7.14 -7.51 9.64
CA HIS A 192 6.67 -8.65 10.43
C HIS A 192 6.45 -9.89 9.58
N CYS A 193 5.80 -9.75 8.43
CA CYS A 193 5.56 -10.86 7.51
C CYS A 193 6.87 -11.50 7.04
N LEU A 194 7.84 -10.68 6.58
CA LEU A 194 9.15 -11.16 6.14
C LEU A 194 9.84 -12.01 7.22
N ARG A 195 9.80 -11.54 8.48
CA ARG A 195 10.34 -12.29 9.63
C ARG A 195 9.58 -13.59 9.90
N LEU A 196 8.25 -13.56 9.87
CA LEU A 196 7.43 -14.75 10.10
C LEU A 196 7.68 -15.86 9.08
N VAL A 197 7.99 -15.52 7.83
CA VAL A 197 8.29 -16.47 6.74
C VAL A 197 9.80 -16.71 6.52
N GLY A 198 10.65 -16.26 7.44
CA GLY A 198 12.10 -16.54 7.40
C GLY A 198 12.92 -15.72 6.39
N LEU A 199 12.33 -14.71 5.75
CA LEU A 199 12.99 -13.75 4.85
C LEU A 199 13.77 -12.69 5.65
N THR A 200 14.78 -13.18 6.37
CA THR A 200 15.56 -12.41 7.35
C THR A 200 16.39 -11.31 6.69
N ASP A 201 17.02 -11.63 5.56
CA ASP A 201 17.93 -10.70 4.88
C ASP A 201 17.15 -9.54 4.25
N GLU A 202 15.99 -9.83 3.67
CA GLU A 202 15.06 -8.82 3.16
C GLU A 202 14.58 -7.89 4.28
N ALA A 203 14.18 -8.45 5.42
CA ALA A 203 13.74 -7.65 6.57
C ALA A 203 14.87 -6.77 7.13
N ALA A 204 16.09 -7.30 7.23
CA ALA A 204 17.25 -6.59 7.73
C ALA A 204 17.66 -5.45 6.78
N ALA A 205 17.79 -5.72 5.49
CA ALA A 205 18.12 -4.72 4.48
C ALA A 205 17.08 -3.60 4.42
N PHE A 206 15.79 -3.96 4.54
CA PHE A 206 14.73 -2.97 4.59
C PHE A 206 14.82 -2.09 5.84
N LEU A 207 15.04 -2.68 7.01
CA LEU A 207 15.20 -1.92 8.25
C LEU A 207 16.39 -0.96 8.19
N VAL A 208 17.54 -1.42 7.68
CA VAL A 208 18.74 -0.57 7.50
C VAL A 208 18.41 0.65 6.63
N CYS A 209 17.72 0.44 5.52
CA CYS A 209 17.27 1.53 4.66
C CYS A 209 16.35 2.51 5.40
N LEU A 210 15.33 2.01 6.10
CA LEU A 210 14.37 2.82 6.85
C LEU A 210 15.03 3.68 7.95
N GLU A 211 16.02 3.12 8.64
CA GLU A 211 16.81 3.87 9.63
C GLU A 211 17.69 4.94 8.97
N GLY A 212 18.25 4.64 7.79
CA GLY A 212 18.97 5.62 6.97
C GLY A 212 18.07 6.79 6.57
N LEU A 213 16.86 6.51 6.06
CA LEU A 213 15.88 7.55 5.71
C LEU A 213 15.54 8.46 6.90
N HIS A 214 15.41 7.89 8.10
CA HIS A 214 15.16 8.68 9.29
C HIS A 214 16.34 9.64 9.61
N LYS A 215 17.58 9.15 9.47
CA LYS A 215 18.78 9.99 9.64
C LYS A 215 18.88 11.09 8.59
N ASP A 216 18.41 10.82 7.38
CA ASP A 216 18.32 11.77 6.27
C ASP A 216 17.18 12.81 6.43
N GLY A 217 16.41 12.75 7.52
CA GLY A 217 15.38 13.75 7.84
C GLY A 217 13.96 13.38 7.40
N ILE A 218 13.71 12.17 6.90
CA ILE A 218 12.34 11.69 6.69
C ILE A 218 11.63 11.60 8.06
N PRO A 219 10.44 12.19 8.24
CA PRO A 219 9.79 12.38 9.54
C PRO A 219 9.12 11.09 10.08
N CYS A 220 9.83 9.97 10.07
CA CYS A 220 9.33 8.65 10.48
C CYS A 220 9.81 8.19 11.87
N GLY A 221 10.40 9.08 12.68
CA GLY A 221 11.05 8.72 13.95
C GLY A 221 10.16 7.93 14.93
N TYR A 222 8.86 8.27 15.02
CA TYR A 222 7.92 7.51 15.84
C TYR A 222 7.75 6.06 15.38
N ALA A 223 7.80 5.81 14.07
CA ALA A 223 7.60 4.49 13.49
C ALA A 223 8.84 3.60 13.59
N VAL A 224 10.05 4.16 13.60
CA VAL A 224 11.32 3.41 13.66
C VAL A 224 11.36 2.44 14.84
N LYS A 225 10.89 2.86 16.02
CA LYS A 225 10.82 1.97 17.21
C LYS A 225 9.94 0.75 16.96
N HIS A 226 8.81 0.92 16.27
CA HIS A 226 7.90 -0.17 15.93
C HIS A 226 8.50 -1.08 14.84
N TRP A 227 9.14 -0.49 13.84
CA TRP A 227 9.81 -1.23 12.77
C TRP A 227 10.92 -2.14 13.30
N ARG A 228 11.78 -1.64 14.19
CA ARG A 228 12.79 -2.45 14.88
C ARG A 228 12.19 -3.66 15.59
N ARG A 229 11.07 -3.46 16.31
CA ARG A 229 10.39 -4.56 17.01
C ARG A 229 9.86 -5.62 16.05
N ARG A 230 9.26 -5.21 14.92
CA ARG A 230 8.73 -6.13 13.90
C ARG A 230 9.84 -6.89 13.19
N ALA A 231 10.93 -6.22 12.87
CA ALA A 231 12.11 -6.82 12.26
C ALA A 231 12.86 -7.80 13.20
N ALA A 232 12.67 -7.67 14.52
CA ALA A 232 13.21 -8.59 15.51
C ALA A 232 12.27 -9.75 15.86
N ALA A 233 11.12 -9.90 15.19
CA ALA A 233 10.21 -11.02 15.44
C ALA A 233 10.87 -12.36 15.07
N GLU A 234 10.66 -13.39 15.89
CA GLU A 234 11.22 -14.72 15.67
C GLU A 234 10.33 -15.58 14.76
N VAL A 235 10.97 -16.43 13.96
CA VAL A 235 10.29 -17.39 13.08
C VAL A 235 9.45 -18.35 13.93
N GLY A 236 8.12 -18.26 13.83
CA GLY A 236 7.20 -19.12 14.60
C GLY A 236 7.15 -18.83 16.11
N GLY A 237 7.60 -17.65 16.55
CA GLY A 237 7.59 -17.25 17.95
C GLY A 237 6.18 -17.21 18.57
N ALA A 238 5.95 -18.06 19.57
CA ALA A 238 4.81 -17.97 20.47
C ALA A 238 4.84 -16.64 21.22
N GLY A 239 4.02 -15.66 20.83
CA GLY A 239 4.24 -14.29 21.30
C GLY A 239 3.08 -13.31 21.21
N SER A 240 1.84 -13.75 21.34
CA SER A 240 0.79 -12.87 21.87
C SER A 240 -0.07 -13.67 22.83
N ARG A 241 0.26 -13.55 24.13
CA ARG A 241 -0.67 -13.94 25.18
C ARG A 241 -1.91 -13.05 25.00
N CYS A 242 -3.05 -13.65 24.68
CA CYS A 242 -4.34 -13.01 24.95
C CYS A 242 -4.35 -12.64 26.44
N PRO A 243 -4.62 -11.38 26.82
CA PRO A 243 -5.03 -11.12 28.19
C PRO A 243 -6.36 -11.87 28.41
N ALA A 244 -6.42 -12.60 29.52
CA ALA A 244 -7.66 -13.19 30.04
C ALA A 244 -8.68 -12.09 30.36
#